data_AF-A0A521V7R6-F1
#
_entry.id   AF-A0A521V7R6-F1
#
_cell.length_a   1.000
_cell.length_b   1.000
_cell.length_c   1.000
_cell.angle_alpha   90.00
_cell.angle_beta   90.00
_cell.angle_gamma   90.00
#
_symmetry.space_group_name_H-M   'P 1'
#
loop_
_entity.id
_entity.type
_entity.pdbx_description
1 polymer ?
#
loop_
_entity_poly.entity_id
_entity_poly.type
_entity_poly.pdbx_seq_one_letter_code
_entity_poly.pdbx_strand_id
1 'polypeptide(L)'
;MRIARLPAISVLAIALAACGADQGTTNAPAADPAATAPATAPPASAAPANDATAADAGTADPARFELDMARVDRWLDATRRLSALTRQDESLEEVVSADANEPRETYIARLQGNPAVADAIDDAGMSPTEYALTTETLIGALFAIGMLDAGAIQELPPSIRDTQPVAFVQANKAEITAKMEALKRGDASAE
;
A
#
# COMPACT_ATOMS: atom_id res chain seq x y z
N MET A 1 5.74 25.35 -46.53
CA MET A 1 7.13 25.84 -46.29
C MET A 1 7.62 25.15 -45.03
N ARG A 2 8.51 24.16 -45.16
CA ARG A 2 8.97 23.30 -44.05
C ARG A 2 10.16 23.97 -43.36
N ILE A 3 10.06 24.24 -42.07
CA ILE A 3 11.18 24.75 -41.27
C ILE A 3 11.69 23.57 -40.42
N ALA A 4 12.81 23.01 -40.86
CA ALA A 4 13.59 22.05 -40.09
C ALA A 4 14.31 22.78 -38.94
N ARG A 5 14.20 22.26 -37.71
CA ARG A 5 15.02 22.67 -36.56
C ARG A 5 15.51 21.43 -35.80
N LEU A 6 16.76 21.05 -36.07
CA LEU A 6 17.73 20.54 -35.08
C LEU A 6 18.26 21.75 -34.28
N PRO A 7 19.08 21.64 -33.20
CA PRO A 7 19.54 20.49 -32.39
C PRO A 7 19.49 20.77 -30.85
N ALA A 8 19.90 19.81 -30.01
CA ALA A 8 20.80 20.04 -28.85
C ALA A 8 21.02 18.72 -28.08
N ILE A 9 22.18 18.10 -28.30
CA ILE A 9 22.67 16.97 -27.51
C ILE A 9 23.44 17.56 -26.33
N SER A 10 22.87 17.49 -25.12
CA SER A 10 23.57 17.83 -23.88
C SER A 10 24.25 16.58 -23.35
N VAL A 11 25.58 16.56 -23.46
CA VAL A 11 26.45 15.56 -22.82
C VAL A 11 26.54 15.91 -21.33
N LEU A 12 25.92 15.10 -20.48
CA LEU A 12 26.04 15.21 -19.03
C LEU A 12 27.17 14.28 -18.54
N ALA A 13 28.25 14.88 -18.07
CA ALA A 13 29.36 14.18 -17.44
C ALA A 13 29.00 13.84 -15.97
N ILE A 14 28.95 12.55 -15.64
CA ILE A 14 28.77 12.07 -14.26
C ILE A 14 30.15 11.93 -13.63
N ALA A 15 30.45 12.77 -12.65
CA ALA A 15 31.61 12.63 -11.79
C ALA A 15 31.30 11.62 -10.67
N LEU A 16 31.98 10.47 -10.68
CA LEU A 16 31.98 9.54 -9.55
C LEU A 16 32.83 10.13 -8.42
N ALA A 17 32.17 10.64 -7.38
CA ALA A 17 32.82 10.90 -6.10
C ALA A 17 32.69 9.64 -5.23
N ALA A 18 33.77 8.87 -5.17
CA ALA A 18 33.97 7.79 -4.21
C ALA A 18 34.56 8.36 -2.91
N CYS A 19 33.75 8.42 -1.85
CA CYS A 19 34.16 8.54 -0.45
C CYS A 19 33.12 7.74 0.34
N GLY A 20 33.43 6.92 1.33
CA GLY A 20 34.67 6.62 2.04
C GLY A 20 34.26 5.69 3.18
N ALA A 21 35.14 4.73 3.48
CA ALA A 21 34.97 3.75 4.54
C ALA A 21 35.16 4.38 5.94
N ASP A 22 34.37 3.97 6.93
CA ASP A 22 34.70 4.02 8.37
C ASP A 22 33.75 3.05 9.13
N GLN A 23 34.16 1.81 9.40
CA GLN A 23 34.77 1.30 10.64
C GLN A 23 34.00 1.55 11.95
N GLY A 24 33.35 0.48 12.43
CA GLY A 24 33.57 -0.06 13.77
C GLY A 24 33.05 0.72 14.99
N THR A 25 32.16 0.10 15.76
CA THR A 25 32.43 -0.18 17.18
C THR A 25 31.40 -1.16 17.76
N THR A 26 31.95 -2.30 18.19
CA THR A 26 31.39 -3.26 19.14
C THR A 26 31.27 -2.60 20.51
N ASN A 27 30.09 -2.64 21.13
CA ASN A 27 29.95 -2.50 22.57
C ASN A 27 28.76 -3.33 23.08
N ALA A 28 29.09 -4.47 23.67
CA ALA A 28 28.22 -5.18 24.61
C ALA A 28 28.60 -4.74 26.03
N PRO A 29 27.62 -4.51 26.90
CA PRO A 29 27.79 -4.82 28.31
C PRO A 29 26.71 -5.76 28.85
N ALA A 30 27.14 -6.48 29.87
CA ALA A 30 26.49 -7.57 30.57
C ALA A 30 25.31 -7.13 31.47
N ALA A 31 24.60 -8.17 31.90
CA ALA A 31 23.38 -8.20 32.70
C ALA A 31 23.40 -7.45 34.05
N ASP A 32 22.20 -7.09 34.50
CA ASP A 32 21.85 -7.00 35.92
C ASP A 32 20.37 -7.46 36.14
N PRO A 33 20.10 -8.46 37.00
CA PRO A 33 18.74 -8.91 37.30
C PRO A 33 18.18 -8.19 38.54
N ALA A 34 17.27 -7.23 38.33
CA ALA A 34 16.49 -6.62 39.40
C ALA A 34 15.03 -7.12 39.38
N ALA A 35 14.68 -7.84 40.45
CA ALA A 35 13.33 -8.24 40.82
C ALA A 35 12.51 -7.04 41.37
N THR A 36 11.25 -7.32 41.77
CA THR A 36 10.20 -6.48 42.41
C THR A 36 9.36 -5.64 41.44
N ALA A 37 8.01 -5.63 41.43
CA ALA A 37 6.94 -6.11 42.30
C ALA A 37 5.64 -6.28 41.46
N PRO A 38 4.60 -7.03 41.90
CA PRO A 38 3.34 -7.14 41.17
C PRO A 38 2.52 -5.85 41.26
N ALA A 39 2.36 -5.16 40.13
CA ALA A 39 1.46 -4.03 39.98
C ALA A 39 0.01 -4.53 39.80
N THR A 40 -0.88 -4.13 40.71
CA THR A 40 -2.32 -4.38 40.61
C THR A 40 -2.89 -3.54 39.46
N ALA A 41 -3.32 -4.20 38.39
CA ALA A 41 -3.91 -3.54 37.23
C ALA A 41 -5.29 -2.94 37.59
N PRO A 42 -5.62 -1.71 37.12
CA PRO A 42 -6.95 -1.16 37.21
C PRO A 42 -7.96 -1.96 36.37
N PRO A 43 -9.26 -1.95 36.74
CA PRO A 43 -10.30 -2.65 36.00
C PRO A 43 -10.40 -2.12 34.57
N ALA A 44 -10.20 -3.01 33.60
CA ALA A 44 -10.39 -2.73 32.19
C ALA A 44 -11.82 -2.25 31.94
N SER A 45 -11.96 -1.00 31.46
CA SER A 45 -13.21 -0.55 30.83
C SER A 45 -13.43 -1.40 29.59
N ALA A 46 -14.52 -2.16 29.60
CA ALA A 46 -14.98 -2.89 28.43
C ALA A 46 -15.30 -1.88 27.32
N ALA A 47 -14.41 -1.77 26.34
CA ALA A 47 -14.72 -1.12 25.08
C ALA A 47 -15.88 -1.87 24.41
N PRO A 48 -16.83 -1.17 23.77
CA PRO A 48 -17.92 -1.82 23.05
C PRO A 48 -17.34 -2.71 21.96
N ALA A 49 -17.73 -3.99 22.00
CA ALA A 49 -17.45 -4.94 20.94
C ALA A 49 -18.14 -4.46 19.67
N ASN A 50 -17.37 -3.84 18.78
CA ASN A 50 -17.76 -3.74 17.38
C ASN A 50 -17.63 -5.15 16.80
N ASP A 51 -18.71 -5.94 16.91
CA ASP A 51 -18.93 -7.18 16.18
C ASP A 51 -19.09 -6.89 14.67
N ALA A 52 -18.04 -6.34 14.05
CA ALA A 52 -17.91 -6.23 12.61
C ALA A 52 -17.10 -7.45 12.14
N THR A 53 -17.81 -8.53 11.88
CA THR A 53 -17.53 -9.56 10.84
C THR A 53 -16.07 -9.69 10.38
N ALA A 54 -15.13 -9.96 11.28
CA ALA A 54 -13.72 -10.17 10.95
C ALA A 54 -13.36 -11.65 10.68
N ALA A 55 -14.34 -12.54 10.59
CA ALA A 55 -14.14 -13.98 10.74
C ALA A 55 -13.86 -14.80 9.46
N ASP A 56 -13.71 -14.19 8.28
CA ASP A 56 -13.48 -14.97 7.03
C ASP A 56 -12.45 -14.37 6.05
N ALA A 57 -11.50 -13.58 6.56
CA ALA A 57 -10.48 -12.95 5.73
C ALA A 57 -9.20 -13.79 5.53
N GLY A 58 -9.10 -14.97 6.18
CA GLY A 58 -7.85 -15.73 6.30
C GLY A 58 -7.41 -16.55 5.08
N THR A 59 -8.29 -16.81 4.11
CA THR A 59 -8.01 -17.66 2.94
C THR A 59 -8.77 -17.23 1.68
N ALA A 60 -9.25 -15.98 1.64
CA ALA A 60 -10.00 -15.48 0.49
C ALA A 60 -9.10 -15.48 -0.76
N ASP A 61 -9.45 -16.33 -1.73
CA ASP A 61 -8.88 -16.31 -3.08
C ASP A 61 -9.09 -14.90 -3.66
N PRO A 62 -8.03 -14.18 -4.07
CA PRO A 62 -8.17 -12.83 -4.63
C PRO A 62 -9.09 -12.81 -5.85
N ALA A 63 -9.20 -13.91 -6.59
CA ALA A 63 -10.12 -14.03 -7.72
C ALA A 63 -11.60 -14.03 -7.29
N ARG A 64 -11.89 -14.27 -6.01
CA ARG A 64 -13.22 -14.23 -5.40
C ARG A 64 -13.43 -13.01 -4.52
N PHE A 65 -12.42 -12.16 -4.39
CA PHE A 65 -12.52 -10.94 -3.61
C PHE A 65 -13.32 -9.90 -4.41
N GLU A 66 -14.52 -9.58 -3.94
CA GLU A 66 -15.41 -8.66 -4.65
C GLU A 66 -14.99 -7.20 -4.43
N LEU A 67 -14.79 -6.50 -5.55
CA LEU A 67 -14.61 -5.05 -5.57
C LEU A 67 -15.95 -4.34 -5.72
N ASP A 68 -16.13 -3.29 -4.92
CA ASP A 68 -17.21 -2.32 -5.05
C ASP A 68 -16.65 -0.90 -4.82
N MET A 69 -17.43 0.13 -5.20
CA MET A 69 -16.98 1.52 -5.07
C MET A 69 -16.81 1.98 -3.63
N ALA A 70 -17.57 1.44 -2.67
CA ALA A 70 -17.41 1.79 -1.26
C ALA A 70 -16.08 1.25 -0.71
N ARG A 71 -15.66 0.05 -1.15
CA ARG A 71 -14.34 -0.52 -0.82
C ARG A 71 -13.21 0.28 -1.45
N VAL A 72 -13.36 0.71 -2.71
CA VAL A 72 -12.38 1.62 -3.36
C VAL A 72 -12.27 2.94 -2.59
N ASP A 73 -13.39 3.51 -2.15
CA ASP A 73 -13.39 4.78 -1.40
C ASP A 73 -12.68 4.64 -0.04
N ARG A 74 -12.94 3.55 0.70
CA ARG A 74 -12.22 3.27 1.94
C ARG A 74 -10.73 3.01 1.70
N TRP A 75 -10.38 2.30 0.63
CA TRP A 75 -8.98 2.06 0.27
C TRP A 75 -8.24 3.37 -0.05
N LEU A 76 -8.87 4.28 -0.80
CA LEU A 76 -8.31 5.61 -1.09
C LEU A 76 -8.15 6.47 0.17
N ASP A 77 -9.07 6.38 1.13
CA ASP A 77 -8.94 7.06 2.42
C ASP A 77 -7.77 6.49 3.24
N ALA A 78 -7.65 5.16 3.31
CA ALA A 78 -6.52 4.48 3.94
C ALA A 78 -5.19 4.91 3.29
N THR A 79 -5.08 4.88 1.96
CA THR A 79 -3.86 5.32 1.25
C THR A 79 -3.50 6.77 1.57
N ARG A 80 -4.48 7.68 1.66
CA ARG A 80 -4.25 9.08 2.03
C ARG A 80 -3.72 9.21 3.46
N ARG A 81 -4.29 8.45 4.41
CA ARG A 81 -3.85 8.44 5.81
C ARG A 81 -2.44 7.89 5.94
N LEU A 82 -2.14 6.80 5.24
CA LEU A 82 -0.81 6.22 5.20
C LEU A 82 0.21 7.18 4.58
N SER A 83 -0.13 7.88 3.49
CA SER A 83 0.71 8.95 2.90
C SER A 83 0.97 10.09 3.89
N ALA A 84 -0.04 10.53 4.65
CA ALA A 84 0.15 11.54 5.68
C ALA A 84 1.03 11.04 6.83
N LEU A 85 0.94 9.75 7.16
CA LEU A 85 1.71 9.11 8.22
C LEU A 85 3.18 8.95 7.82
N THR A 86 3.48 8.47 6.60
CA THR A 86 4.86 8.32 6.10
C THR A 86 5.58 9.65 5.93
N ARG A 87 4.85 10.74 5.64
CA ARG A 87 5.44 12.10 5.66
C ARG A 87 5.87 12.57 7.04
N GLN A 88 5.24 12.05 8.10
CA GLN A 88 5.61 12.36 9.49
C GLN A 88 6.75 11.46 9.98
N ASP A 89 6.81 10.23 9.47
CA ASP A 89 7.83 9.24 9.80
C ASP A 89 8.21 8.42 8.56
N GLU A 90 9.32 8.80 7.93
CA GLU A 90 9.84 8.16 6.71
C GLU A 90 10.21 6.68 6.94
N SER A 91 10.48 6.27 8.19
CA SER A 91 10.76 4.85 8.49
C SER A 91 9.56 3.94 8.24
N LEU A 92 8.35 4.50 8.10
CA LEU A 92 7.14 3.77 7.79
C LEU A 92 6.97 3.50 6.29
N GLU A 93 7.77 4.11 5.42
CA GLU A 93 7.68 3.89 3.97
C GLU A 93 7.89 2.40 3.60
N GLU A 94 8.87 1.74 4.22
CA GLU A 94 9.11 0.30 4.03
C GLU A 94 7.95 -0.55 4.55
N VAL A 95 7.27 -0.08 5.61
CA VAL A 95 6.14 -0.80 6.20
C VAL A 95 4.94 -0.80 5.26
N VAL A 96 4.62 0.35 4.66
CA VAL A 96 3.42 0.53 3.83
C VAL A 96 3.63 0.18 2.35
N SER A 97 4.88 0.13 1.89
CA SER A 97 5.19 -0.20 0.49
C SER A 97 4.95 -1.69 0.24
N ALA A 98 4.18 -2.00 -0.80
CA ALA A 98 4.01 -3.38 -1.25
C ALA A 98 5.15 -3.78 -2.19
N ASP A 99 5.89 -4.85 -1.86
CA ASP A 99 6.87 -5.45 -2.78
C ASP A 99 6.17 -6.49 -3.66
N ALA A 100 6.40 -6.42 -4.97
CA ALA A 100 5.81 -7.35 -5.94
C ALA A 100 6.26 -8.82 -5.75
N ASN A 101 7.37 -9.06 -5.06
CA ASN A 101 7.92 -10.38 -4.78
C ASN A 101 7.60 -10.88 -3.37
N GLU A 102 6.98 -10.05 -2.54
CA GLU A 102 6.63 -10.42 -1.18
C GLU A 102 5.34 -11.25 -1.15
N PRO A 103 5.29 -12.36 -0.37
CA PRO A 103 4.05 -13.07 -0.13
C PRO A 103 3.02 -12.17 0.55
N ARG A 104 1.76 -12.22 0.09
CA ARG A 104 0.66 -11.41 0.63
C ARG A 104 0.55 -11.51 2.16
N GLU A 105 0.69 -12.71 2.71
CA GLU A 105 0.59 -12.96 4.14
C GLU A 105 1.69 -12.22 4.92
N THR A 106 2.89 -12.11 4.33
CA THR A 106 3.99 -11.33 4.90
C THR A 106 3.68 -9.84 4.87
N TYR A 107 3.13 -9.34 3.76
CA TYR A 107 2.69 -7.94 3.66
C TYR A 107 1.60 -7.62 4.70
N ILE A 108 0.58 -8.46 4.83
CA ILE A 108 -0.48 -8.32 5.84
C ILE A 108 0.12 -8.30 7.25
N ALA A 109 1.01 -9.25 7.57
CA ALA A 109 1.66 -9.33 8.87
C ALA A 109 2.50 -8.08 9.17
N ARG A 110 3.17 -7.50 8.16
CA ARG A 110 3.92 -6.25 8.30
C ARG A 110 2.99 -5.08 8.63
N LEU A 111 1.88 -4.94 7.92
CA LEU A 111 0.88 -3.89 8.20
C LEU A 111 0.29 -4.03 9.61
N GLN A 112 -0.04 -5.25 10.02
CA GLN A 112 -0.57 -5.55 11.36
C GLN A 112 0.46 -5.38 12.47
N GLY A 113 1.73 -5.66 12.18
CA GLY A 113 2.84 -5.57 13.13
C GLY A 113 3.21 -4.13 13.51
N ASN A 114 2.71 -3.13 12.78
CA ASN A 114 2.93 -1.72 13.08
C ASN A 114 1.61 -1.06 13.52
N PRO A 115 1.45 -0.72 14.82
CA PRO A 115 0.20 -0.17 15.35
C PRO A 115 -0.25 1.11 14.65
N ALA A 116 0.66 2.03 14.34
CA ALA A 116 0.30 3.30 13.70
C ALA A 116 -0.27 3.09 12.28
N VAL A 117 0.30 2.14 11.53
CA VAL A 117 -0.20 1.75 10.21
C VAL A 117 -1.54 1.02 10.31
N ALA A 118 -1.66 0.07 11.25
CA ALA A 118 -2.90 -0.66 11.47
C ALA A 118 -4.06 0.28 11.85
N ASP A 119 -3.84 1.20 12.78
CA ASP A 119 -4.81 2.19 13.23
C ASP A 119 -5.22 3.13 12.09
N ALA A 120 -4.27 3.58 11.26
CA ALA A 120 -4.58 4.43 10.11
C ALA A 120 -5.45 3.73 9.05
N ILE A 121 -5.30 2.42 8.89
CA ILE A 121 -6.14 1.60 8.00
C ILE A 121 -7.53 1.37 8.63
N ASP A 122 -7.59 1.08 9.93
CA ASP A 122 -8.84 0.88 10.68
C ASP A 122 -9.70 2.15 10.71
N ASP A 123 -9.08 3.31 10.89
CA ASP A 123 -9.74 4.63 10.83
C ASP A 123 -10.41 4.92 9.48
N ALA A 124 -9.97 4.25 8.40
CA ALA A 124 -10.59 4.32 7.08
C ALA A 124 -11.74 3.30 6.90
N GLY A 125 -12.04 2.51 7.95
CA GLY A 125 -13.07 1.48 7.95
C GLY A 125 -12.67 0.20 7.23
N MET A 126 -11.38 -0.15 7.25
CA MET A 126 -10.86 -1.40 6.68
C MET A 126 -9.95 -2.11 7.67
N SER A 127 -9.87 -3.43 7.61
CA SER A 127 -8.76 -4.15 8.24
C SER A 127 -7.49 -4.10 7.37
N PRO A 128 -6.28 -4.28 7.94
CA PRO A 128 -5.05 -4.45 7.17
C PRO A 128 -5.13 -5.56 6.10
N THR A 129 -5.84 -6.65 6.42
CA THR A 129 -6.09 -7.75 5.48
C THR A 129 -6.92 -7.29 4.29
N GLU A 130 -8.02 -6.58 4.53
CA GLU A 130 -8.85 -6.03 3.45
C GLU A 130 -8.11 -4.99 2.62
N TYR A 131 -7.28 -4.15 3.26
CA TYR A 131 -6.46 -3.17 2.57
C TYR A 131 -5.48 -3.85 1.61
N ALA A 132 -4.75 -4.88 2.07
CA ALA A 132 -3.83 -5.65 1.24
C ALA A 132 -4.55 -6.36 0.07
N LEU A 133 -5.66 -7.05 0.34
CA LEU A 133 -6.46 -7.72 -0.69
C LEU A 133 -7.03 -6.72 -1.71
N THR A 134 -7.54 -5.57 -1.25
CA THR A 134 -8.05 -4.53 -2.15
C THR A 134 -6.93 -3.96 -3.01
N THR A 135 -5.75 -3.71 -2.43
CA THR A 135 -4.58 -3.20 -3.14
C THR A 135 -4.18 -4.16 -4.27
N GLU A 136 -3.98 -5.44 -3.97
CA GLU A 136 -3.56 -6.42 -4.97
C GLU A 136 -4.62 -6.63 -6.06
N THR A 137 -5.88 -6.81 -5.67
CA THR A 137 -6.98 -7.09 -6.59
C THR A 137 -7.28 -5.88 -7.50
N LEU A 138 -7.31 -4.66 -6.95
CA LEU A 138 -7.56 -3.44 -7.72
C LEU A 138 -6.40 -3.12 -8.66
N ILE A 139 -5.15 -3.19 -8.19
CA ILE A 139 -3.97 -2.91 -9.01
C ILE A 139 -3.83 -3.95 -10.12
N GLY A 140 -4.03 -5.24 -9.80
CA GLY A 140 -3.99 -6.31 -10.79
C GLY A 140 -5.02 -6.12 -11.92
N ALA A 141 -6.26 -5.77 -11.56
CA ALA A 141 -7.31 -5.48 -12.54
C ALA A 141 -7.01 -4.21 -13.37
N LEU A 142 -6.54 -3.13 -12.74
CA LEU A 142 -6.14 -1.91 -13.45
C LEU A 142 -4.99 -2.17 -14.43
N PHE A 143 -4.00 -2.97 -14.03
CA PHE A 143 -2.87 -3.35 -14.88
C PHE A 143 -3.33 -4.21 -16.07
N ALA A 144 -4.17 -5.22 -15.84
CA ALA A 144 -4.73 -6.07 -16.88
C ALA A 144 -5.49 -5.25 -17.95
N ILE A 145 -6.36 -4.33 -17.51
CA ILE A 145 -7.08 -3.42 -18.41
C ILE A 145 -6.12 -2.45 -19.11
N GLY A 146 -5.12 -1.92 -18.39
CA GLY A 146 -4.11 -1.03 -18.97
C GLY A 146 -3.30 -1.68 -20.10
N MET A 147 -2.91 -2.95 -19.95
CA MET A 147 -2.22 -3.71 -21.01
C MET A 147 -3.10 -3.92 -22.24
N LEU A 148 -4.39 -4.20 -22.03
CA LEU A 148 -5.36 -4.37 -23.10
C LEU A 148 -5.55 -3.06 -23.87
N ASP A 149 -5.75 -1.94 -23.17
CA ASP A 149 -5.95 -0.63 -23.78
C ASP A 149 -4.70 -0.11 -24.50
N ALA A 150 -3.52 -0.43 -23.99
CA ALA A 150 -2.25 -0.09 -24.63
C ALA A 150 -1.94 -0.96 -25.87
N GLY A 151 -2.75 -2.00 -26.13
CA GLY A 151 -2.51 -2.97 -27.20
C GLY A 151 -1.30 -3.87 -26.95
N ALA A 152 -0.80 -3.93 -25.72
CA ALA A 152 0.29 -4.83 -25.32
C ALA A 152 -0.17 -6.30 -25.35
N ILE A 153 -1.45 -6.53 -25.10
CA ILE A 153 -2.15 -7.79 -25.29
C ILE A 153 -3.41 -7.55 -26.13
N GLN A 154 -3.81 -8.54 -26.92
CA GLN A 154 -5.02 -8.45 -27.75
C GLN A 154 -6.28 -8.86 -26.96
N GLU A 155 -6.13 -9.80 -26.05
CA GLU A 155 -7.21 -10.29 -25.19
C GLU A 155 -6.67 -10.73 -23.83
N LEU A 156 -7.51 -10.63 -22.80
CA LEU A 156 -7.21 -11.19 -21.49
C LEU A 156 -7.44 -12.71 -21.51
N PRO A 157 -6.56 -13.51 -20.89
CA PRO A 157 -6.81 -14.93 -20.70
C PRO A 157 -8.16 -15.19 -20.05
N PRO A 158 -8.90 -16.27 -20.38
CA PRO A 158 -10.21 -16.56 -19.80
C PRO A 158 -10.20 -16.62 -18.26
N SER A 159 -9.09 -17.07 -17.67
CA SER A 159 -8.89 -17.13 -16.22
C SER A 159 -8.88 -15.75 -15.53
N ILE A 160 -8.69 -14.67 -16.28
CA ILE A 160 -8.63 -13.29 -15.77
C ILE A 160 -9.82 -12.48 -16.29
N ARG A 161 -10.13 -12.62 -17.59
CA ARG A 161 -11.17 -11.84 -18.29
C ARG A 161 -12.53 -11.93 -17.61
N ASP A 162 -12.88 -13.12 -17.16
CA ASP A 162 -14.23 -13.43 -16.67
C ASP A 162 -14.31 -13.28 -15.12
N THR A 163 -13.33 -12.62 -14.50
CA THR A 163 -13.29 -12.36 -13.06
C THR A 163 -14.06 -11.08 -12.69
N GLN A 164 -14.68 -11.09 -11.50
CA GLN A 164 -15.45 -9.93 -10.99
C GLN A 164 -14.61 -8.64 -10.91
N PRO A 165 -13.33 -8.66 -10.44
CA PRO A 165 -12.52 -7.46 -10.34
C PRO A 165 -12.26 -6.77 -11.70
N VAL A 166 -12.00 -7.56 -12.75
CA VAL A 166 -11.76 -7.03 -14.09
C VAL A 166 -13.03 -6.39 -14.64
N ALA A 167 -14.17 -7.06 -14.50
CA ALA A 167 -15.46 -6.51 -14.92
C ALA A 167 -15.80 -5.22 -14.14
N PHE A 168 -15.55 -5.19 -12.84
CA PHE A 168 -15.76 -4.02 -11.98
C PHE A 168 -14.91 -2.83 -12.43
N VAL A 169 -13.59 -3.03 -12.62
CA VAL A 169 -12.68 -1.97 -13.05
C VAL A 169 -13.04 -1.49 -14.45
N GLN A 170 -13.38 -2.39 -15.37
CA GLN A 170 -13.80 -2.02 -16.72
C GLN A 170 -15.05 -1.13 -16.70
N ALA A 171 -16.03 -1.44 -15.87
CA ALA A 171 -17.27 -0.66 -15.73
C ALA A 171 -17.05 0.71 -15.06
N ASN A 172 -16.12 0.81 -14.11
CA ASN A 172 -15.92 2.01 -13.28
C ASN A 172 -14.61 2.77 -13.58
N LYS A 173 -13.91 2.41 -14.66
CA LYS A 173 -12.54 2.89 -14.96
C LYS A 173 -12.38 4.41 -14.86
N ALA A 174 -13.32 5.16 -15.45
CA ALA A 174 -13.26 6.62 -15.48
C ALA A 174 -13.37 7.22 -14.07
N GLU A 175 -14.27 6.69 -13.25
CA GLU A 175 -14.46 7.15 -11.88
C GLU A 175 -13.26 6.80 -10.99
N ILE A 176 -12.77 5.55 -11.06
CA ILE A 176 -11.59 5.11 -10.31
C ILE A 176 -10.38 5.97 -10.69
N THR A 177 -10.17 6.22 -11.98
CA THR A 177 -9.08 7.07 -12.47
C THR A 177 -9.21 8.50 -11.96
N ALA A 178 -10.41 9.10 -12.02
CA ALA A 178 -10.65 10.44 -11.50
C ALA A 178 -10.35 10.54 -9.99
N LYS A 179 -10.72 9.53 -9.21
CA LYS A 179 -10.42 9.47 -7.77
C LYS A 179 -8.93 9.29 -7.48
N MET A 180 -8.23 8.44 -8.22
CA MET A 180 -6.76 8.28 -8.10
C MET A 180 -6.01 9.58 -8.47
N GLU A 181 -6.43 10.29 -9.52
CA GLU A 181 -5.84 11.58 -9.87
C GLU A 181 -6.17 12.67 -8.85
N ALA A 182 -7.34 12.61 -8.21
CA ALA A 182 -7.66 13.49 -7.09
C ALA A 182 -6.78 13.22 -5.87
N LEU A 183 -6.47 11.94 -5.57
CA LEU A 183 -5.55 11.56 -4.50
C LEU A 183 -4.15 12.15 -4.75
N LYS A 184 -3.56 11.90 -5.93
CA LYS A 184 -2.24 12.42 -6.33
C LYS A 184 -2.15 13.95 -6.22
N ARG A 185 -3.20 14.67 -6.63
CA ARG A 185 -3.25 16.14 -6.52
C ARG A 185 -3.40 16.63 -5.07
N GLY A 186 -4.10 15.87 -4.24
CA GLY A 186 -4.23 16.16 -2.81
C GLY A 186 -2.89 16.09 -2.10
N ASP A 187 -2.05 15.12 -2.47
CA ASP A 187 -0.68 15.03 -1.96
C ASP A 187 0.17 16.22 -2.43
N ALA A 188 0.08 16.60 -3.71
CA ALA A 188 0.82 17.73 -4.28
C ALA A 188 0.41 19.12 -3.76
N SER A 189 -0.74 19.25 -3.10
CA SER A 189 -1.22 20.54 -2.55
C SER A 189 -0.82 20.76 -1.09
N ALA A 190 -0.19 19.77 -0.46
CA ALA A 190 0.20 19.80 0.95
C ALA A 190 1.72 20.00 1.14
N GLU A 191 2.47 20.26 0.07
CA GLU A 191 3.87 20.71 0.05
C GLU A 191 3.95 22.25 0.01
#